data_AF-A0A0L1MF42-F1
#
_entry.id   AF-A0A0L1MF42-F1
#
_cell.length_a   1.000
_cell.length_b   1.000
_cell.length_c   1.000
_cell.angle_alpha   90.00
_cell.angle_beta   90.00
_cell.angle_gamma   90.00
#
_symmetry.space_group_name_H-M   'P 1'
#
loop_
_entity.id
_entity.type
_entity.pdbx_description
1 polymer ?
#
loop_
_entity_poly.entity_id
_entity_poly.type
_entity_poly.pdbx_seq_one_letter_code
_entity_poly.pdbx_strand_id
1 'polypeptide(L)'
;MTDKRRTFDDSFKLQVVKMIKDQGLTVPQVCRDLNIGETAVRRWVQQYEAEQLGQPGIGKPLTAEQQRIRQLEQENRQLKMDNDVLKATAFFARELK
;
A
#
# COMPACT_ATOMS: atom_id res chain seq x y z
N MET A 1 -12.77 25.42 12.25
CA MET A 1 -13.37 24.11 12.63
C MET A 1 -12.63 23.04 11.85
N THR A 2 -11.79 22.23 12.50
CA THR A 2 -11.12 21.09 11.84
C THR A 2 -12.13 19.98 11.65
N ASP A 3 -12.65 19.87 10.43
CA ASP A 3 -13.56 18.79 10.07
C ASP A 3 -12.88 17.42 10.21
N LYS A 4 -13.58 16.45 10.78
CA LYS A 4 -13.03 15.13 11.10
C LYS A 4 -12.83 14.37 9.79
N ARG A 5 -11.58 14.13 9.41
CA ARG A 5 -11.26 13.41 8.16
C ARG A 5 -11.96 12.05 8.14
N ARG A 6 -12.80 11.84 7.12
CA ARG A 6 -13.37 10.53 6.81
C ARG A 6 -12.26 9.55 6.44
N THR A 7 -12.28 8.38 7.07
CA THR A 7 -11.41 7.25 6.75
C THR A 7 -12.19 6.19 6.00
N PHE A 8 -11.61 5.69 4.91
CA PHE A 8 -12.18 4.63 4.09
C PHE A 8 -11.29 3.38 4.20
N ASP A 9 -11.91 2.21 4.23
CA ASP A 9 -11.22 0.93 4.14
C ASP A 9 -10.65 0.70 2.73
N ASP A 10 -9.67 -0.19 2.62
CA ASP A 10 -8.95 -0.41 1.36
C ASP A 10 -9.81 -1.14 0.33
N SER A 11 -10.73 -2.02 0.76
CA SER A 11 -11.72 -2.66 -0.11
C SER A 11 -12.66 -1.65 -0.79
N PHE A 12 -13.15 -0.66 -0.03
CA PHE A 12 -14.00 0.39 -0.55
C PHE A 12 -13.25 1.26 -1.57
N LYS A 13 -12.02 1.67 -1.25
CA LYS A 13 -11.21 2.45 -2.20
C LYS A 13 -10.97 1.65 -3.49
N LEU A 14 -10.70 0.35 -3.38
CA LEU A 14 -10.48 -0.52 -4.53
C LEU A 14 -11.75 -0.65 -5.38
N GLN A 15 -12.91 -0.79 -4.76
CA GLN A 15 -14.19 -0.82 -5.46
C GLN A 15 -14.43 0.49 -6.23
N VAL A 16 -14.20 1.64 -5.60
CA VAL A 16 -14.31 2.95 -6.25
C VAL A 16 -13.41 3.06 -7.48
N VAL A 17 -12.16 2.60 -7.37
CA VAL A 17 -11.23 2.63 -8.51
C VAL A 17 -11.68 1.68 -9.63
N LYS A 18 -12.15 0.47 -9.29
CA LYS A 18 -12.69 -0.49 -10.27
C LYS A 18 -13.92 0.05 -11.00
N MET A 19 -14.79 0.81 -10.34
CA MET A 19 -15.92 1.48 -11.00
C MET A 19 -15.43 2.46 -12.08
N ILE A 20 -14.32 3.15 -11.85
CA ILE A 20 -13.76 4.10 -12.81
C ILE A 20 -13.02 3.38 -13.94
N LYS A 21 -12.19 2.40 -13.60
CA LYS A 21 -11.30 1.72 -14.54
C LYS A 21 -11.99 0.62 -15.35
N ASP A 22 -12.83 -0.18 -14.72
CA ASP A 22 -13.44 -1.36 -15.33
C ASP A 22 -14.82 -1.03 -15.91
N GLN A 23 -15.59 -0.16 -15.24
CA GLN A 23 -16.96 0.21 -15.65
C GLN A 23 -17.02 1.53 -16.42
N GLY A 24 -15.89 2.23 -16.59
CA GLY A 24 -15.80 3.46 -17.37
C GLY A 24 -16.50 4.67 -16.75
N LEU A 25 -16.86 4.63 -15.46
CA LEU A 25 -17.48 5.77 -14.79
C LEU A 25 -16.49 6.92 -14.64
N THR A 26 -16.99 8.15 -14.77
CA THR A 26 -16.14 9.33 -14.60
C THR A 26 -15.93 9.65 -13.12
N VAL A 27 -14.75 10.19 -12.77
CA VAL A 27 -14.46 10.64 -11.40
C VAL A 27 -15.56 11.57 -10.84
N PRO A 28 -16.04 12.60 -11.58
CA PRO A 28 -17.10 13.48 -11.06
C PRO A 28 -18.44 12.79 -10.85
N GLN A 29 -18.74 11.73 -11.59
CA GLN A 29 -19.96 10.93 -11.38
C GLN A 29 -19.86 10.15 -10.08
N VAL A 30 -18.78 9.38 -9.91
CA VAL A 30 -18.56 8.57 -8.70
C VAL A 30 -18.48 9.43 -7.43
N CYS A 31 -17.87 10.62 -7.52
CA CYS A 31 -17.81 11.56 -6.41
C CYS A 31 -19.20 12.05 -5.97
N ARG A 32 -20.10 12.31 -6.95
CA ARG A 32 -21.48 12.72 -6.68
C ARG A 32 -22.29 11.58 -6.07
N ASP A 33 -22.21 10.39 -6.65
CA ASP A 33 -23.02 9.24 -6.25
C ASP A 33 -22.64 8.73 -4.85
N LEU A 34 -21.34 8.75 -4.51
CA LEU A 34 -20.82 8.22 -3.24
C LEU A 34 -20.48 9.31 -2.21
N ASN A 35 -20.69 10.58 -2.55
CA ASN A 35 -20.35 11.75 -1.72
C ASN A 35 -18.88 11.70 -1.20
N ILE A 36 -17.95 11.51 -2.13
CA ILE A 36 -16.50 11.43 -1.88
C ILE A 36 -15.81 12.64 -2.52
N GLY A 37 -14.78 13.17 -1.85
CA GLY A 37 -13.97 14.25 -2.41
C GLY A 37 -13.14 13.81 -3.62
N GLU A 38 -13.20 14.58 -4.69
CA GLU A 38 -12.51 14.30 -5.97
C GLU A 38 -11.00 14.07 -5.81
N THR A 39 -10.34 14.88 -4.98
CA THR A 39 -8.90 14.73 -4.69
C THR A 39 -8.56 13.37 -4.10
N ALA A 40 -9.45 12.80 -3.27
CA ALA A 40 -9.24 11.48 -2.69
C ALA A 40 -9.35 10.38 -3.76
N VAL A 41 -10.39 10.46 -4.59
CA VAL A 41 -10.62 9.50 -5.68
C VAL A 41 -9.46 9.51 -6.68
N ARG A 42 -8.99 10.69 -7.09
CA ARG A 42 -7.83 10.83 -7.99
C ARG A 42 -6.57 10.18 -7.40
N ARG A 43 -6.31 10.36 -6.11
CA ARG A 43 -5.18 9.70 -5.42
C ARG A 43 -5.31 8.19 -5.41
N TRP A 44 -6.51 7.64 -5.20
CA TRP A 44 -6.72 6.19 -5.22
C TRP A 44 -6.54 5.60 -6.62
N VAL A 45 -6.97 6.31 -7.67
CA VAL A 45 -6.74 5.88 -9.05
C VAL A 45 -5.25 5.86 -9.37
N GLN A 46 -4.52 6.93 -9.04
CA GLN A 46 -3.06 6.99 -9.23
C GLN A 46 -2.33 5.89 -8.44
N GLN A 47 -2.76 5.63 -7.21
CA GLN A 47 -2.24 4.56 -6.38
C GLN A 47 -2.42 3.20 -7.05
N TYR A 48 -3.62 2.91 -7.52
CA TYR A 48 -3.93 1.65 -8.20
C TYR A 48 -3.11 1.48 -9.49
N GLU A 49 -2.97 2.53 -10.30
CA GLU A 49 -2.12 2.50 -11.50
C GLU A 49 -0.66 2.18 -11.18
N ALA A 50 -0.10 2.79 -10.13
CA ALA A 50 1.26 2.49 -9.67
C ALA A 50 1.39 1.01 -9.25
N GLU A 51 0.41 0.49 -8.52
CA GLU A 51 0.39 -0.91 -8.09
C GLU A 51 0.28 -1.89 -9.27
N GLN A 52 -0.52 -1.57 -10.29
CA GLN A 52 -0.59 -2.37 -11.53
C GLN A 52 0.74 -2.41 -12.29
N LEU A 53 1.59 -1.39 -12.12
CA LEU A 53 2.94 -1.35 -12.67
C LEU A 53 4.00 -1.97 -11.73
N GLY A 54 3.58 -2.59 -10.61
CA GLY A 54 4.47 -3.14 -9.60
C GLY A 54 5.26 -2.07 -8.83
N GLN A 55 4.89 -0.80 -8.94
CA GLN A 55 5.56 0.30 -8.26
C GLN A 55 5.00 0.50 -6.84
N PRO A 56 5.83 0.93 -5.88
CA PRO A 56 5.35 1.30 -4.56
C PRO A 56 4.49 2.56 -4.68
N GLY A 57 3.18 2.41 -4.57
CA GLY A 57 2.29 3.55 -4.58
C GLY A 57 2.41 4.45 -3.32
N ILE A 58 1.81 5.63 -3.40
CA ILE A 58 1.51 6.57 -2.31
C ILE A 58 0.67 5.91 -1.18
N GLY A 59 1.34 5.35 -0.18
CA GLY A 59 0.74 5.02 1.12
C GLY A 59 0.54 3.52 1.37
N LYS A 60 -0.66 3.14 1.84
CA LYS A 60 -1.01 1.73 2.08
C LYS A 60 -1.48 1.11 0.76
N PRO A 61 -1.02 -0.10 0.42
CA PRO A 61 -1.41 -0.69 -0.85
C PRO A 61 -2.90 -1.05 -0.88
N LEU A 62 -3.57 -0.79 -2.00
CA LEU A 62 -4.98 -1.13 -2.21
C LEU A 62 -5.18 -2.57 -2.64
N THR A 63 -4.29 -3.10 -3.48
CA THR A 63 -4.36 -4.45 -4.00
C THR A 63 -3.78 -5.47 -3.02
N ALA A 64 -4.44 -6.62 -2.89
CA ALA A 64 -3.98 -7.71 -2.02
C ALA A 64 -2.57 -8.20 -2.40
N GLU A 65 -2.25 -8.17 -3.69
CA GLU A 65 -0.92 -8.52 -4.20
C GLU A 65 0.14 -7.55 -3.67
N GLN A 66 -0.05 -6.23 -3.84
CA GLN A 66 0.92 -5.26 -3.35
C GLN A 66 0.99 -5.22 -1.81
N GLN A 67 -0.12 -5.50 -1.12
CA GLN A 67 -0.11 -5.69 0.34
C GLN A 67 0.81 -6.86 0.73
N ARG A 68 0.72 -7.98 0.02
CA ARG A 68 1.58 -9.16 0.25
C ARG A 68 3.03 -8.88 -0.09
N ILE A 69 3.31 -8.20 -1.21
CA ILE A 69 4.68 -7.79 -1.58
C ILE A 69 5.30 -6.98 -0.45
N ARG A 70 4.59 -5.95 0.04
CA ARG A 70 5.07 -5.11 1.14
C ARG A 70 5.35 -5.91 2.42
N GLN A 71 4.47 -6.85 2.77
CA GLN A 71 4.65 -7.72 3.93
C GLN A 71 5.92 -8.58 3.78
N LEU A 72 6.09 -9.21 2.61
CA LEU A 72 7.26 -10.05 2.31
C LEU A 72 8.56 -9.25 2.32
N GLU A 73 8.57 -8.03 1.78
CA GLU A 73 9.74 -7.14 1.84
C GLU A 73 10.11 -6.77 3.28
N GLN A 74 9.11 -6.56 4.14
CA GLN A 74 9.34 -6.26 5.55
C GLN A 74 9.92 -7.46 6.29
N GLU A 75 9.35 -8.65 6.07
CA GLU A 75 9.86 -9.90 6.65
C GLU A 75 11.29 -10.21 6.16
N ASN A 76 11.55 -10.05 4.87
CA ASN A 76 12.88 -10.27 4.31
C ASN A 76 13.93 -9.32 4.90
N ARG A 77 13.57 -8.04 5.11
CA ARG A 77 14.45 -7.09 5.81
C ARG A 77 14.75 -7.55 7.24
N GLN A 78 13.73 -7.96 7.99
CA GLN A 78 13.92 -8.45 9.35
C GLN A 78 14.83 -9.68 9.38
N LEU A 79 14.58 -10.66 8.53
CA LEU A 79 15.39 -11.88 8.44
C LEU A 79 16.84 -11.59 8.08
N LYS A 80 17.10 -10.63 7.19
CA LYS A 80 18.47 -10.19 6.86
C LYS A 80 19.17 -9.59 8.07
N MET A 81 18.50 -8.70 8.80
CA MET A 81 19.04 -8.10 10.02
C MET A 81 19.36 -9.17 11.08
N ASP A 82 18.43 -10.11 11.30
CA ASP A 82 18.64 -11.21 12.26
C ASP A 82 19.81 -12.09 11.83
N ASN A 83 19.91 -12.39 10.53
CA ASN A 83 21.02 -13.18 9.98
C ASN A 83 22.37 -12.47 10.16
N ASP A 84 22.42 -11.16 9.95
CA ASP A 84 23.63 -10.36 10.13
C ASP A 84 24.07 -10.31 11.60
N VAL A 85 23.12 -10.18 12.53
CA VAL A 85 23.39 -10.29 13.97
C VAL A 85 23.93 -11.68 14.33
N LEU A 86 23.29 -12.75 13.83
CA LEU A 86 23.75 -14.12 14.09
C LEU A 86 25.16 -14.38 13.56
N LYS A 87 25.48 -13.88 12.35
CA LYS A 87 26.83 -13.96 11.78
C LYS A 87 27.85 -13.21 12.62
N ALA A 88 27.51 -12.00 13.09
CA ALA A 88 28.39 -11.23 13.96
C ALA A 88 28.66 -11.98 15.28
N THR A 89 27.63 -12.51 15.93
CA THR A 89 27.77 -13.31 17.15
C THR A 89 28.64 -14.55 16.93
N ALA A 90 28.44 -15.27 15.82
CA ALA A 90 29.24 -16.44 15.47
C ALA A 90 30.72 -16.08 15.21
N PHE A 91 30.98 -14.92 14.62
CA PHE A 91 32.33 -14.39 14.44
C PHE A 91 33.01 -14.12 15.79
N PHE A 92 32.35 -13.37 16.69
CA PHE A 92 32.90 -13.07 18.02
C PHE A 92 33.13 -14.32 18.86
N ALA A 93 32.23 -15.32 18.79
CA ALA A 93 32.39 -16.57 19.50
C ALA A 93 33.59 -17.41 19.02
N ARG A 94 34.03 -17.23 17.77
CA ARG A 94 35.25 -17.86 17.23
C ARG A 94 36.52 -17.15 17.68
N GLU A 95 36.51 -15.82 17.73
CA GLU A 95 37.66 -14.99 18.17
C GLU A 95 37.96 -15.11 19.67
N LEU A 96 36.95 -15.43 20.49
CA LEU A 96 37.13 -15.63 21.94
C LEU A 96 37.70 -17.00 22.34
N LYS A 97 38.07 -17.84 21.36
CA LYS A 97 38.51 -19.22 21.56
C LYS A 97 39.95 -19.41 21.12
#